data_AF-A0A9P1DDI9-F1
#
_entry.id   AF-A0A9P1DDI9-F1
#
_cell.length_a   1.000
_cell.length_b   1.000
_cell.length_c   1.000
_cell.angle_alpha   90.00
_cell.angle_beta   90.00
_cell.angle_gamma   90.00
#
_symmetry.space_group_name_H-M   'P 1'
#
loop_
_entity.id
_entity.type
_entity.pdbx_description
1 polymer ?
#
loop_
_entity_poly.entity_id
_entity_poly.type
_entity_poly.pdbx_seq_one_letter_code
_entity_poly.pdbx_strand_id
1 'polypeptide(L)'
;MVLRLPLSSGAAGAVQLLRPAWRSGPRPSIDAMNQRASRLAGQVLAAAAGCLVAGQTSRLRSTPVHGRRARGEVLRCHAAEGPEKYPPAVIVGGGRLGEALAKMGLGDDVILRRGEAFPSDAPRGPIYVCTRNDALEAVIASVPEDRHEDLIFVQNGVLMPFLEEKLKPGLPLTILLVYFAVAKKGEPPLDGKTDTDPEGLSAVNAGGKWAREVHWRLTSSDLACRILRDMEFQQAYWEKNLWIAAYMMVGALHKCTVGEVESKYRSEVDELLVQLATAVSSTHDVTWERRGLEVWVMICLGYDGCKTMTFYFYLFVDV
;
A
#
# COMPACT_ATOMS: atom_id res chain seq x y z
N MET A 1 27.80 -5.60 55.42
CA MET A 1 27.12 -6.11 56.62
C MET A 1 26.02 -7.04 56.15
N VAL A 2 26.24 -8.34 56.40
CA VAL A 2 25.40 -9.46 55.99
C VAL A 2 24.27 -9.59 57.00
N LEU A 3 23.04 -9.80 56.55
CA LEU A 3 22.04 -10.53 57.33
C LEU A 3 21.24 -11.42 56.39
N ARG A 4 21.26 -12.70 56.74
CA ARG A 4 20.85 -13.87 55.98
C ARG A 4 19.92 -14.68 56.89
N LEU A 5 18.97 -15.37 56.28
CA LEU A 5 18.21 -16.56 56.73
C LEU A 5 16.82 -16.32 57.39
N PRO A 6 15.89 -17.32 57.33
CA PRO A 6 16.01 -18.66 56.75
C PRO A 6 14.93 -19.05 55.71
N LEU A 7 15.31 -20.01 54.86
CA LEU A 7 14.41 -20.90 54.13
C LEU A 7 13.84 -21.95 55.09
N SER A 8 12.54 -22.20 55.02
CA SER A 8 11.95 -23.47 55.46
C SER A 8 11.07 -24.05 54.36
N SER A 9 11.31 -25.33 54.15
CA SER A 9 10.81 -26.27 53.16
C SER A 9 9.33 -26.63 53.29
N GLY A 10 8.71 -26.94 52.14
CA GLY A 10 7.91 -28.16 52.02
C GLY A 10 6.46 -28.01 51.55
N ALA A 11 6.25 -28.48 50.32
CA ALA A 11 5.08 -29.25 49.83
C ALA A 11 4.12 -28.57 48.83
N ALA A 12 4.37 -28.91 47.56
CA ALA A 12 3.44 -29.47 46.58
C ALA A 12 2.17 -28.68 46.21
N GLY A 13 2.17 -28.10 45.00
CA GLY A 13 0.98 -27.66 44.28
C GLY A 13 1.35 -27.09 42.91
N ALA A 14 1.15 -27.87 41.86
CA ALA A 14 1.59 -27.60 40.50
C ALA A 14 0.87 -26.42 39.82
N VAL A 15 1.63 -25.44 39.32
CA VAL A 15 1.31 -24.71 38.07
C VAL A 15 2.63 -24.40 37.35
N GLN A 16 3.02 -25.31 36.47
CA GLN A 16 4.13 -25.15 35.55
C GLN A 16 3.66 -24.20 34.43
N LEU A 17 4.03 -22.92 34.51
CA LEU A 17 3.89 -21.96 33.42
C LEU A 17 4.73 -22.45 32.24
N LEU A 18 4.05 -23.08 31.29
CA LEU A 18 4.57 -23.42 29.98
C LEU A 18 4.96 -22.12 29.26
N ARG A 19 6.26 -21.83 29.22
CA ARG A 19 6.85 -21.03 28.14
C ARG A 19 6.65 -21.80 26.84
N PRO A 20 6.02 -21.23 25.79
CA PRO A 20 6.07 -21.87 24.48
C PRO A 20 7.50 -21.82 23.97
N ALA A 21 8.07 -23.01 23.81
CA ALA A 21 9.33 -23.25 23.15
C ALA A 21 9.34 -22.62 21.76
N TRP A 22 10.40 -21.86 21.51
CA TRP A 22 10.79 -21.38 20.18
C TRP A 22 10.93 -22.59 19.26
N ARG A 23 10.05 -22.71 18.26
CA ARG A 23 10.22 -23.69 17.19
C ARG A 23 11.28 -23.17 16.22
N SER A 24 12.51 -23.62 16.48
CA SER A 24 13.56 -23.84 15.50
C SER A 24 13.10 -24.88 14.47
N GLY A 25 12.31 -24.47 13.47
CA GLY A 25 12.13 -25.25 12.24
C GLY A 25 13.26 -24.94 11.25
N PRO A 26 13.69 -25.90 10.41
CA PRO A 26 14.65 -25.60 9.35
C PRO A 26 14.03 -24.57 8.40
N ARG A 27 14.84 -23.56 8.05
CA ARG A 27 14.48 -22.58 7.01
C ARG A 27 14.12 -23.36 5.73
N PRO A 28 13.04 -23.00 5.02
CA PRO A 28 12.77 -23.60 3.73
C PRO A 28 13.98 -23.38 2.82
N SER A 29 14.36 -24.41 2.05
CA SER A 29 15.47 -24.29 1.11
C SER A 29 15.15 -23.22 0.06
N ILE A 30 16.20 -22.59 -0.49
CA ILE A 30 16.08 -21.63 -1.59
C ILE A 30 15.29 -22.23 -2.76
N ASP A 31 15.39 -23.54 -2.98
CA ASP A 31 14.62 -24.26 -4.00
C ASP A 31 13.11 -24.30 -3.69
N ALA A 32 12.72 -24.45 -2.43
CA ALA A 32 11.32 -24.39 -2.02
C ALA A 32 10.73 -22.97 -2.16
N MET A 33 11.58 -21.94 -2.04
CA MET A 33 11.23 -20.53 -2.24
C MET A 33 11.08 -20.20 -3.73
N ASN A 34 12.04 -20.63 -4.56
CA ASN A 34 11.97 -20.50 -6.01
C ASN A 34 10.74 -21.22 -6.59
N GLN A 35 10.43 -22.44 -6.11
CA GLN A 35 9.22 -23.16 -6.51
C GLN A 35 7.91 -22.44 -6.10
N ARG A 36 7.91 -21.57 -5.09
CA ARG A 36 6.73 -20.76 -4.72
C ARG A 36 6.60 -19.51 -5.58
N ALA A 37 7.73 -18.83 -5.88
CA ALA A 37 7.75 -17.71 -6.82
C ALA A 37 7.33 -18.16 -8.24
N SER A 38 7.82 -19.31 -8.71
CA SER A 38 7.39 -19.90 -9.99
C SER A 38 5.92 -20.31 -9.99
N ARG A 39 5.34 -20.70 -8.84
CA ARG A 39 3.89 -20.97 -8.72
C ARG A 39 3.06 -19.70 -8.78
N LEU A 40 3.51 -18.60 -8.18
CA LEU A 40 2.82 -17.31 -8.26
C LEU A 40 2.93 -16.68 -9.66
N ALA A 41 4.11 -16.72 -10.28
CA ALA A 41 4.28 -16.35 -11.68
C ALA A 41 3.40 -17.23 -12.58
N GLY A 42 3.31 -18.54 -12.27
CA GLY A 42 2.39 -19.47 -12.91
C GLY A 42 0.91 -19.14 -12.68
N GLN A 43 0.52 -18.59 -11.53
CA GLN A 43 -0.86 -18.14 -11.25
C GLN A 43 -1.21 -16.85 -12.00
N VAL A 44 -0.28 -15.89 -12.07
CA VAL A 44 -0.40 -14.67 -12.89
C VAL A 44 -0.50 -15.02 -14.38
N LEU A 45 0.33 -15.98 -14.84
CA LEU A 45 0.28 -16.49 -16.22
C LEU A 45 -0.94 -17.37 -16.49
N ALA A 46 -1.43 -18.17 -15.53
CA ALA A 46 -2.62 -19.00 -15.69
C ALA A 46 -3.91 -18.18 -15.73
N ALA A 47 -3.97 -17.08 -14.97
CA ALA A 47 -5.04 -16.09 -15.10
C ALA A 47 -5.05 -15.45 -16.50
N ALA A 48 -3.87 -15.23 -17.10
CA ALA A 48 -3.75 -14.74 -18.47
C ALA A 48 -4.05 -15.80 -19.55
N ALA A 49 -3.70 -17.08 -19.30
CA ALA A 49 -3.87 -18.18 -20.26
C ALA A 49 -5.31 -18.75 -20.30
N GLY A 50 -6.05 -18.71 -19.18
CA GLY A 50 -7.44 -19.18 -19.11
C GLY A 50 -8.40 -18.45 -20.06
N CYS A 51 -8.06 -17.23 -20.48
CA CYS A 51 -8.88 -16.45 -21.41
C CYS A 51 -8.59 -16.73 -22.89
N LEU A 52 -7.49 -17.41 -23.24
CA LEU A 52 -7.14 -17.72 -24.64
C LEU A 52 -8.03 -18.79 -25.28
N VAL A 53 -8.81 -19.54 -24.49
CA VAL A 53 -9.71 -20.60 -25.00
C VAL A 53 -11.14 -20.10 -25.29
N ALA A 54 -11.54 -18.93 -24.77
CA ALA A 54 -12.94 -18.49 -24.79
C ALA A 54 -13.29 -17.29 -25.70
N GLY A 55 -12.31 -16.71 -26.41
CA GLY A 55 -12.47 -15.42 -27.09
C GLY A 55 -12.45 -15.45 -28.62
N GLN A 56 -13.04 -16.45 -29.29
CA GLN A 56 -13.28 -16.36 -30.73
C GLN A 56 -14.67 -15.79 -31.03
N THR A 57 -14.67 -14.78 -31.91
CA THR A 57 -15.80 -14.15 -32.62
C THR A 57 -16.55 -13.02 -31.91
N SER A 58 -16.17 -11.78 -32.22
CA SER A 58 -17.10 -10.83 -32.86
C SER A 58 -16.33 -9.65 -33.45
N ARG A 59 -16.57 -9.35 -34.72
CA ARG A 59 -16.10 -8.13 -35.40
C ARG A 59 -17.05 -7.01 -35.07
N LEU A 60 -16.58 -5.92 -34.50
CA LEU A 60 -17.30 -4.65 -34.52
C LEU A 60 -16.38 -3.53 -35.01
N ARG A 61 -16.96 -2.74 -35.91
CA ARG A 61 -16.32 -1.71 -36.72
C ARG A 61 -15.95 -0.51 -35.86
N SER A 62 -14.72 -0.03 -36.00
CA SER A 62 -14.23 1.22 -35.42
C SER A 62 -14.72 2.43 -36.20
N THR A 63 -15.23 3.45 -35.51
CA THR A 63 -15.29 4.84 -36.01
C THR A 63 -14.41 5.73 -35.13
N PRO A 64 -13.66 6.68 -35.71
CA PRO A 64 -12.70 7.49 -34.96
C PRO A 64 -13.40 8.71 -34.34
N VAL A 65 -13.32 8.85 -33.01
CA VAL A 65 -13.71 10.09 -32.33
C VAL A 65 -12.45 10.93 -32.08
N HIS A 66 -12.44 12.12 -32.67
CA HIS A 66 -11.39 13.11 -32.55
C HIS A 66 -11.29 13.69 -31.13
N GLY A 67 -10.06 13.91 -30.68
CA GLY A 67 -9.74 14.32 -29.32
C GLY A 67 -10.16 15.75 -28.95
N ARG A 68 -10.45 15.91 -27.65
CA ARG A 68 -10.22 17.15 -26.91
C ARG A 68 -9.65 16.82 -25.54
N ARG A 69 -8.48 17.36 -25.27
CA ARG A 69 -7.75 17.30 -24.00
C ARG A 69 -8.55 18.08 -22.94
N ALA A 70 -9.18 17.39 -22.00
CA ALA A 70 -9.77 18.02 -20.83
C ALA A 70 -8.65 18.31 -19.82
N ARG A 71 -8.37 19.60 -19.58
CA ARG A 71 -7.49 20.04 -18.50
C ARG A 71 -8.15 19.67 -17.17
N GLY A 72 -7.44 18.91 -16.32
CA GLY A 72 -7.89 18.66 -14.95
C GLY A 72 -7.95 19.99 -14.19
N GLU A 73 -9.12 20.31 -13.65
CA GLU A 73 -9.27 21.41 -12.69
C GLU A 73 -8.65 20.99 -11.36
N VAL A 74 -7.61 21.71 -10.94
CA VAL A 74 -7.10 21.69 -9.57
C VAL A 74 -8.08 22.52 -8.73
N LEU A 75 -8.87 21.85 -7.89
CA LEU A 75 -9.78 22.52 -6.97
C LEU A 75 -8.95 23.33 -5.96
N ARG A 76 -9.06 24.66 -5.97
CA ARG A 76 -8.40 25.53 -4.99
C ARG A 76 -8.98 25.31 -3.58
N CYS A 77 -8.10 25.26 -2.59
CA CYS A 77 -8.38 25.07 -1.17
C CYS A 77 -9.19 26.24 -0.57
N HIS A 78 -10.23 25.90 0.21
CA HIS A 78 -10.97 26.80 1.09
C HIS A 78 -10.36 26.77 2.51
N ALA A 79 -10.74 27.76 3.33
CA ALA A 79 -10.26 28.04 4.70
C ALA A 79 -10.22 26.80 5.62
N ALA A 80 -9.48 26.90 6.74
CA ALA A 80 -9.40 25.85 7.76
C ALA A 80 -10.79 25.49 8.28
N GLU A 81 -11.30 24.33 7.87
CA GLU A 81 -12.60 23.81 8.24
C GLU A 81 -12.48 22.93 9.49
N GLY A 82 -13.46 23.02 10.39
CA GLY A 82 -13.41 22.41 11.73
C GLY A 82 -13.61 20.88 11.76
N PRO A 83 -13.55 20.28 12.97
CA PRO A 83 -13.61 18.83 13.18
C PRO A 83 -14.93 18.17 12.74
N GLU A 84 -16.02 18.93 12.57
CA GLU A 84 -17.27 18.42 11.96
C GLU A 84 -17.06 17.99 10.50
N LYS A 85 -16.11 18.60 9.80
CA LYS A 85 -15.78 18.26 8.41
C LYS A 85 -14.68 17.19 8.32
N TYR A 86 -13.78 17.16 9.31
CA TYR A 86 -12.65 16.24 9.39
C TYR A 86 -12.62 15.56 10.76
N PRO A 87 -13.44 14.51 10.95
CA PRO A 87 -13.59 13.86 12.24
C PRO A 87 -12.33 13.09 12.64
N PRO A 88 -12.18 12.76 13.94
CA PRO A 88 -11.09 11.93 14.41
C PRO A 88 -11.08 10.56 13.72
N ALA A 89 -9.87 10.07 13.42
CA ALA A 89 -9.65 8.81 12.73
C ALA A 89 -9.36 7.67 13.70
N VAL A 90 -9.66 6.45 13.26
CA VAL A 90 -9.02 5.24 13.79
C VAL A 90 -7.86 4.87 12.88
N ILE A 91 -6.66 4.72 13.42
CA ILE A 91 -5.46 4.36 12.67
C ILE A 91 -5.05 2.94 13.05
N VAL A 92 -5.32 1.97 12.18
CA VAL A 92 -4.95 0.58 12.39
C VAL A 92 -3.49 0.36 11.97
N GLY A 93 -2.61 0.23 12.95
CA GLY A 93 -1.18 0.00 12.77
C GLY A 93 -0.32 1.20 13.19
N GLY A 94 0.18 1.18 14.43
CA GLY A 94 1.11 2.19 14.98
C GLY A 94 2.56 2.10 14.49
N GLY A 95 2.75 1.84 13.20
CA GLY A 95 4.06 1.89 12.53
C GLY A 95 4.44 3.32 12.11
N ARG A 96 5.51 3.46 11.31
CA ARG A 96 5.98 4.76 10.81
C ARG A 96 4.87 5.56 10.11
N LEU A 97 4.17 4.93 9.18
CA LEU A 97 3.12 5.56 8.39
C LEU A 97 1.89 5.90 9.25
N GLY A 98 1.41 4.96 10.07
CA GLY A 98 0.24 5.19 10.92
C GLY A 98 0.47 6.30 11.94
N GLU A 99 1.64 6.35 12.58
CA GLU A 99 1.95 7.46 13.49
C GLU A 99 2.11 8.80 12.75
N ALA A 100 2.63 8.82 11.53
CA ALA A 100 2.67 10.03 10.73
C ALA A 100 1.25 10.51 10.43
N LEU A 101 0.35 9.63 9.96
CA LEU A 101 -1.05 9.98 9.66
C LEU A 101 -1.82 10.46 10.90
N ALA A 102 -1.57 9.86 12.07
CA ALA A 102 -2.16 10.32 13.33
C ALA A 102 -1.70 11.75 13.71
N LYS A 103 -0.43 12.08 13.47
CA LYS A 103 0.11 13.43 13.72
C LYS A 103 -0.41 14.48 12.75
N MET A 104 -0.82 14.08 11.54
CA MET A 104 -1.48 14.96 10.57
C MET A 104 -2.92 15.27 10.94
N GLY A 105 -3.50 14.51 11.88
CA GLY A 105 -4.85 14.74 12.38
C GLY A 105 -4.95 15.94 13.32
N LEU A 106 -6.13 16.13 13.89
CA LEU A 106 -6.41 17.23 14.82
C LEU A 106 -6.08 16.90 16.29
N GLY A 107 -5.48 15.74 16.56
CA GLY A 107 -5.00 15.33 17.89
C GLY A 107 -5.85 14.29 18.62
N ASP A 108 -7.07 14.00 18.12
CA ASP A 108 -8.03 13.08 18.75
C ASP A 108 -8.07 11.68 18.10
N ASP A 109 -7.12 11.38 17.21
CA ASP A 109 -7.06 10.10 16.52
C ASP A 109 -6.71 8.94 17.47
N VAL A 110 -7.31 7.78 17.23
CA VAL A 110 -7.06 6.55 18.00
C VAL A 110 -6.17 5.62 17.20
N ILE A 111 -4.97 5.32 17.72
CA ILE A 111 -4.07 4.33 17.10
C ILE A 111 -4.36 2.94 17.67
N LEU A 112 -4.82 2.03 16.80
CA LEU A 112 -5.04 0.62 17.11
C LEU A 112 -3.79 -0.20 16.75
N ARG A 113 -3.25 -0.93 17.72
CA ARG A 113 -2.08 -1.81 17.54
C ARG A 113 -2.47 -3.27 17.36
N ARG A 114 -1.48 -4.09 17.00
CA ARG A 114 -1.67 -5.52 16.78
C ARG A 114 -2.22 -6.19 18.05
N GLY A 115 -3.35 -6.88 17.92
CA GLY A 115 -3.99 -7.63 19.00
C GLY A 115 -4.94 -6.81 19.86
N GLU A 116 -5.02 -5.50 19.67
CA GLU A 116 -6.05 -4.67 20.30
C GLU A 116 -7.38 -4.85 19.57
N ALA A 117 -8.48 -4.88 20.31
CA ALA A 117 -9.82 -4.96 19.75
C ALA A 117 -10.26 -3.60 19.19
N PHE A 118 -11.10 -3.61 18.16
CA PHE A 118 -11.71 -2.39 17.66
C PHE A 118 -12.56 -1.74 18.77
N PRO A 119 -12.31 -0.46 19.15
CA PRO A 119 -13.00 0.14 20.29
C PRO A 119 -14.50 0.30 20.04
N SER A 120 -15.34 -0.04 21.03
CA SER A 120 -16.79 0.12 20.94
C SER A 120 -17.24 1.59 20.91
N ASP A 121 -16.43 2.46 21.49
CA ASP A 121 -16.58 3.92 21.55
C ASP A 121 -15.71 4.64 20.51
N ALA A 122 -15.20 3.91 19.51
CA ALA A 122 -14.38 4.49 18.46
C ALA A 122 -15.10 5.67 17.77
N PRO A 123 -14.37 6.75 17.43
CA PRO A 123 -14.96 7.89 16.76
C PRO A 123 -15.65 7.47 15.45
N ARG A 124 -16.77 8.13 15.15
CA ARG A 124 -17.40 8.05 13.83
C ARG A 124 -16.54 8.86 12.88
N GLY A 125 -15.88 8.18 11.96
CA GLY A 125 -14.83 8.80 11.15
C GLY A 125 -14.04 7.77 10.33
N PRO A 126 -13.01 8.25 9.62
CA PRO A 126 -12.18 7.43 8.76
C PRO A 126 -11.39 6.37 9.53
N ILE A 127 -11.17 5.21 8.90
CA ILE A 127 -10.38 4.11 9.46
C ILE A 127 -9.19 3.85 8.53
N TYR A 128 -8.03 4.41 8.86
CA TYR A 128 -6.81 4.21 8.09
C TYR A 128 -6.19 2.85 8.38
N VAL A 129 -6.05 2.02 7.35
CA VAL A 129 -5.37 0.74 7.44
C VAL A 129 -3.90 0.94 7.08
N CYS A 130 -3.04 0.92 8.08
CA CYS A 130 -1.60 1.17 7.98
C CYS A 130 -0.76 -0.08 8.30
N THR A 131 -1.36 -1.26 8.19
CA THR A 131 -0.71 -2.56 8.41
C THR A 131 -0.05 -3.09 7.14
N ARG A 132 0.59 -4.26 7.24
CA ARG A 132 1.04 -5.00 6.06
C ARG A 132 -0.12 -5.70 5.36
N ASN A 133 0.07 -6.05 4.08
CA ASN A 133 -0.93 -6.75 3.27
C ASN A 133 -1.34 -8.10 3.89
N ASP A 134 -0.38 -8.82 4.51
CA ASP A 134 -0.64 -10.12 5.15
C ASP A 134 -1.51 -10.06 6.42
N ALA A 135 -1.77 -8.85 6.92
CA ALA A 135 -2.66 -8.62 8.06
C ALA A 135 -4.04 -8.10 7.65
N LEU A 136 -4.27 -7.77 6.37
CA LEU A 136 -5.51 -7.10 5.94
C LEU A 136 -6.77 -7.91 6.25
N GLU A 137 -6.74 -9.22 6.06
CA GLU A 137 -7.89 -10.08 6.34
C GLU A 137 -8.28 -10.03 7.82
N ALA A 138 -7.30 -10.13 8.72
CA ALA A 138 -7.55 -10.03 10.16
C ALA A 138 -8.02 -8.63 10.57
N VAL A 139 -7.51 -7.57 9.94
CA VAL A 139 -7.96 -6.20 10.18
C VAL A 139 -9.42 -6.03 9.76
N ILE A 140 -9.77 -6.43 8.53
CA ILE A 140 -11.15 -6.34 8.03
C ILE A 140 -12.10 -7.11 8.95
N ALA A 141 -11.73 -8.32 9.39
CA ALA A 141 -12.54 -9.12 10.30
C ALA A 141 -12.70 -8.50 11.70
N SER A 142 -11.74 -7.68 12.14
CA SER A 142 -11.80 -7.01 13.45
C SER A 142 -12.65 -5.73 13.44
N VAL A 143 -12.86 -5.13 12.27
CA VAL A 143 -13.66 -3.90 12.12
C VAL A 143 -15.14 -4.28 11.98
N PRO A 144 -16.05 -3.65 12.75
CA PRO A 144 -17.49 -3.86 12.61
C PRO A 144 -17.96 -3.69 11.17
N GLU A 145 -18.86 -4.57 10.71
CA GLU A 145 -19.27 -4.63 9.30
C GLU A 145 -19.95 -3.34 8.82
N ASP A 146 -20.70 -2.67 9.71
CA ASP A 146 -21.32 -1.36 9.46
C ASP A 146 -20.31 -0.21 9.33
N ARG A 147 -19.04 -0.46 9.66
CA ARG A 147 -17.92 0.48 9.54
C ARG A 147 -17.00 0.15 8.36
N HIS A 148 -17.29 -0.87 7.55
CA HIS A 148 -16.42 -1.23 6.42
C HIS A 148 -16.35 -0.15 5.34
N GLU A 149 -17.41 0.65 5.17
CA GLU A 149 -17.38 1.82 4.28
C GLU A 149 -16.43 2.93 4.75
N ASP A 150 -15.97 2.86 6.01
CA ASP A 150 -15.03 3.83 6.57
C ASP A 150 -13.56 3.45 6.37
N LEU A 151 -13.29 2.27 5.80
CA LEU A 151 -11.93 1.80 5.57
C LEU A 151 -11.22 2.62 4.47
N ILE A 152 -10.02 3.07 4.81
CA ILE A 152 -9.06 3.70 3.92
C ILE A 152 -7.85 2.79 3.80
N PHE A 153 -7.63 2.23 2.61
CA PHE A 153 -6.48 1.38 2.32
C PHE A 153 -5.31 2.23 1.83
N VAL A 154 -4.16 2.09 2.49
CA VAL A 154 -2.92 2.86 2.24
C VAL A 154 -1.79 1.94 1.73
N GLN A 155 -2.17 0.77 1.21
CA GLN A 155 -1.25 -0.33 0.93
C GLN A 155 -0.73 -0.24 -0.50
N ASN A 156 0.50 -0.70 -0.68
CA ASN A 156 1.04 -1.00 -2.01
C ASN A 156 0.49 -2.36 -2.49
N GLY A 157 0.41 -2.55 -3.80
CA GLY A 157 -0.06 -3.79 -4.42
C GLY A 157 -1.43 -3.65 -5.07
N VAL A 158 -1.79 -4.68 -5.84
CA VAL A 158 -3.11 -4.79 -6.48
C VAL A 158 -4.10 -5.36 -5.47
N LEU A 159 -4.82 -4.49 -4.77
CA LEU A 159 -5.74 -4.85 -3.68
C LEU A 159 -7.15 -5.17 -4.15
N MET A 160 -7.61 -4.60 -5.26
CA MET A 160 -9.02 -4.67 -5.68
C MET A 160 -9.62 -6.09 -5.67
N PRO A 161 -8.99 -7.12 -6.28
CA PRO A 161 -9.55 -8.47 -6.26
C PRO A 161 -9.72 -9.04 -4.83
N PHE A 162 -8.77 -8.75 -3.94
CA PHE A 162 -8.85 -9.15 -2.54
C PHE A 162 -9.97 -8.41 -1.81
N LEU A 163 -10.11 -7.10 -2.03
CA LEU A 163 -11.16 -6.30 -1.39
C LEU A 163 -12.55 -6.71 -1.87
N GLU A 164 -12.71 -7.01 -3.15
CA GLU A 164 -13.97 -7.52 -3.73
C GLU A 164 -14.36 -8.89 -3.17
N GLU A 165 -13.38 -9.74 -2.83
CA GLU A 165 -13.62 -11.03 -2.17
C GLU A 165 -14.03 -10.85 -0.71
N LYS A 166 -13.36 -9.95 0.03
CA LYS A 166 -13.49 -9.84 1.49
C LYS A 166 -14.58 -8.87 1.96
N LEU A 167 -15.02 -7.95 1.11
CA LEU A 167 -15.96 -6.90 1.48
C LEU A 167 -17.25 -6.98 0.67
N LYS A 168 -18.31 -6.37 1.18
CA LYS A 168 -19.59 -6.30 0.47
C LYS A 168 -19.42 -5.54 -0.86
N PRO A 169 -20.03 -6.01 -1.95
CA PRO A 169 -20.05 -5.28 -3.21
C PRO A 169 -20.66 -3.88 -3.06
N GLY A 170 -20.12 -2.90 -3.78
CA GLY A 170 -20.68 -1.54 -3.87
C GLY A 170 -20.34 -0.60 -2.71
N LEU A 171 -19.49 -1.02 -1.76
CA LEU A 171 -19.00 -0.10 -0.73
C LEU A 171 -18.14 1.02 -1.36
N PRO A 172 -18.28 2.28 -0.88
CA PRO A 172 -17.49 3.42 -1.35
C PRO A 172 -16.07 3.41 -0.72
N LEU A 173 -15.31 2.35 -0.98
CA LEU A 173 -13.99 2.16 -0.40
C LEU A 173 -13.03 3.28 -0.80
N THR A 174 -12.25 3.75 0.15
CA THR A 174 -11.23 4.77 -0.08
C THR A 174 -9.87 4.10 -0.21
N ILE A 175 -9.13 4.40 -1.28
CA ILE A 175 -7.80 3.85 -1.56
C ILE A 175 -6.85 5.02 -1.79
N LEU A 176 -5.79 5.06 -0.99
CA LEU A 176 -4.75 6.08 -1.04
C LEU A 176 -3.46 5.49 -1.63
N LEU A 177 -3.07 6.00 -2.78
CA LEU A 177 -1.75 5.81 -3.38
C LEU A 177 -0.75 6.77 -2.71
N VAL A 178 0.10 6.24 -1.84
CA VAL A 178 1.14 7.02 -1.16
C VAL A 178 2.39 7.19 -2.03
N TYR A 179 2.84 8.43 -2.21
CA TYR A 179 4.14 8.83 -2.75
C TYR A 179 4.82 9.83 -1.82
N PHE A 180 4.94 9.47 -0.56
CA PHE A 180 5.78 10.15 0.42
C PHE A 180 6.47 9.11 1.29
N ALA A 181 7.61 9.47 1.87
CA ALA A 181 8.39 8.57 2.70
C ALA A 181 8.42 9.06 4.15
N VAL A 182 8.21 8.15 5.09
CA VAL A 182 8.50 8.39 6.51
C VAL A 182 9.79 7.62 6.82
N ALA A 183 10.92 8.33 6.86
CA ALA A 183 12.22 7.70 7.02
C ALA A 183 12.30 6.94 8.35
N LYS A 184 11.97 7.63 9.46
CA LYS A 184 11.91 7.03 10.79
C LYS A 184 10.65 7.39 11.55
N LYS A 185 10.37 6.58 12.56
CA LYS A 185 9.25 6.78 13.47
C LYS A 185 9.36 8.14 14.13
N GLY A 186 8.32 8.95 14.00
CA GLY A 186 8.23 10.28 14.62
C GLY A 186 8.77 11.44 13.78
N GLU A 187 9.51 11.17 12.70
CA GLU A 187 9.94 12.20 11.75
C GLU A 187 8.78 12.63 10.85
N PRO A 188 8.77 13.88 10.37
CA PRO A 188 7.80 14.31 9.37
C PRO A 188 8.02 13.52 8.07
N PRO A 189 6.94 13.21 7.34
CA PRO A 189 7.04 12.61 6.02
C PRO A 189 7.71 13.57 5.05
N LEU A 190 8.50 13.03 4.14
CA LEU A 190 9.00 13.76 2.98
C LEU A 190 8.13 13.44 1.77
N ASP A 191 7.58 14.48 1.15
CA ASP A 191 6.82 14.38 -0.09
C ASP A 191 7.69 13.84 -1.24
N GLY A 192 7.12 12.98 -2.07
CA GLY A 192 7.77 12.40 -3.26
C GLY A 192 7.68 13.30 -4.49
N LYS A 193 7.65 14.62 -4.31
CA LYS A 193 7.71 15.60 -5.39
C LYS A 193 9.07 15.52 -6.10
N THR A 194 9.06 15.71 -7.41
CA THR A 194 10.26 15.72 -8.26
C THR A 194 10.23 16.93 -9.20
N ASP A 195 11.32 17.20 -9.91
CA ASP A 195 11.32 18.26 -10.92
C ASP A 195 10.33 17.99 -12.08
N THR A 196 10.04 16.71 -12.34
CA THR A 196 9.06 16.30 -13.36
C THR A 196 7.63 16.36 -12.84
N ASP A 197 7.44 16.20 -11.54
CA ASP A 197 6.14 16.15 -10.86
C ASP A 197 6.14 17.05 -9.61
N PRO A 198 6.26 18.38 -9.78
CA PRO A 198 6.32 19.32 -8.67
C PRO A 198 5.03 19.37 -7.86
N GLU A 199 3.91 18.95 -8.45
CA GLU A 199 2.59 18.84 -7.80
C GLU A 199 2.43 17.54 -6.99
N GLY A 200 3.39 16.62 -7.09
CA GLY A 200 3.39 15.32 -6.41
C GLY A 200 2.44 14.28 -7.00
N LEU A 201 2.66 13.01 -6.60
CA LEU A 201 1.97 11.85 -7.18
C LEU A 201 1.01 11.13 -6.23
N SER A 202 1.04 11.48 -4.94
CA SER A 202 0.09 10.91 -3.97
C SER A 202 -1.33 11.20 -4.42
N ALA A 203 -2.18 10.17 -4.41
CA ALA A 203 -3.53 10.27 -4.96
C ALA A 203 -4.55 9.40 -4.23
N VAL A 204 -5.78 9.85 -4.16
CA VAL A 204 -6.93 9.14 -3.59
C VAL A 204 -8.06 9.06 -4.62
N ASN A 205 -8.80 7.95 -4.63
CA ASN A 205 -9.92 7.76 -5.55
C ASN A 205 -11.11 8.65 -5.19
N ALA A 206 -11.67 9.37 -6.16
CA ALA A 206 -12.78 10.29 -5.96
C ALA A 206 -14.06 9.61 -5.45
N GLY A 207 -14.29 8.34 -5.81
CA GLY A 207 -15.44 7.55 -5.37
C GLY A 207 -15.37 7.06 -3.92
N GLY A 208 -14.24 7.23 -3.24
CA GLY A 208 -14.09 6.82 -1.84
C GLY A 208 -14.81 7.76 -0.88
N LYS A 209 -15.51 7.20 0.12
CA LYS A 209 -16.24 7.97 1.16
C LYS A 209 -15.39 9.05 1.82
N TRP A 210 -14.12 8.75 2.08
CA TRP A 210 -13.20 9.61 2.83
C TRP A 210 -12.18 10.33 1.94
N ALA A 211 -12.36 10.36 0.62
CA ALA A 211 -11.40 10.96 -0.30
C ALA A 211 -11.04 12.43 0.03
N ARG A 212 -12.04 13.23 0.42
CA ARG A 212 -11.82 14.64 0.80
C ARG A 212 -11.08 14.80 2.14
N GLU A 213 -11.31 13.88 3.07
CA GLU A 213 -10.62 13.86 4.37
C GLU A 213 -9.15 13.49 4.17
N VAL A 214 -8.87 12.44 3.37
CA VAL A 214 -7.52 12.04 2.98
C VAL A 214 -6.76 13.18 2.32
N HIS A 215 -7.38 13.83 1.33
CA HIS A 215 -6.78 14.97 0.65
C HIS A 215 -6.45 16.10 1.62
N TRP A 216 -7.42 16.50 2.47
CA TRP A 216 -7.20 17.54 3.47
C TRP A 216 -6.08 17.18 4.45
N ARG A 217 -6.07 15.95 4.98
CA ARG A 217 -5.09 15.49 5.96
C ARG A 217 -3.66 15.56 5.42
N LEU A 218 -3.46 15.15 4.16
CA LEU A 218 -2.15 15.21 3.51
C LEU A 218 -1.75 16.67 3.21
N THR A 219 -2.63 17.44 2.57
CA THR A 219 -2.33 18.82 2.15
C THR A 219 -2.16 19.81 3.29
N SER A 220 -2.86 19.61 4.42
CA SER A 220 -2.65 20.41 5.64
C SER A 220 -1.33 20.11 6.35
N SER A 221 -0.64 19.04 5.95
CA SER A 221 0.67 18.63 6.45
C SER A 221 1.77 18.80 5.38
N ASP A 222 1.58 19.75 4.46
CA ASP A 222 2.49 20.10 3.37
C ASP A 222 2.83 18.96 2.38
N LEU A 223 2.01 17.90 2.35
CA LEU A 223 2.10 16.82 1.37
C LEU A 223 1.14 17.04 0.20
N ALA A 224 1.59 16.71 -1.00
CA ALA A 224 0.72 16.58 -2.15
C ALA A 224 -0.31 15.47 -1.93
N CYS A 225 -1.53 15.71 -2.42
CA CYS A 225 -2.52 14.68 -2.62
C CYS A 225 -3.49 15.11 -3.71
N ARG A 226 -3.75 14.26 -4.70
CA ARG A 226 -4.72 14.50 -5.76
C ARG A 226 -5.96 13.64 -5.54
N ILE A 227 -7.14 14.23 -5.72
CA ILE A 227 -8.37 13.44 -5.85
C ILE A 227 -8.55 13.11 -7.32
N LEU A 228 -8.50 11.84 -7.69
CA LEU A 228 -8.56 11.39 -9.08
C LEU A 228 -9.88 10.72 -9.38
N ARG A 229 -10.48 11.02 -10.54
CA ARG A 229 -11.67 10.32 -11.04
C ARG A 229 -11.31 8.91 -11.46
N ASP A 230 -12.30 8.02 -11.53
CA ASP A 230 -12.09 6.57 -11.66
C ASP A 230 -11.08 6.18 -12.74
N MET A 231 -11.20 6.68 -13.97
CA MET A 231 -10.26 6.35 -15.05
C MET A 231 -8.82 6.84 -14.76
N GLU A 232 -8.68 8.07 -14.23
CA GLU A 232 -7.38 8.65 -13.86
C GLU A 232 -6.76 7.92 -12.68
N PHE A 233 -7.59 7.52 -11.70
CA PHE A 233 -7.15 6.76 -10.54
C PHE A 233 -6.73 5.34 -10.93
N GLN A 234 -7.48 4.66 -11.79
CA GLN A 234 -7.13 3.33 -12.29
C GLN A 234 -5.80 3.36 -13.03
N GLN A 235 -5.58 4.38 -13.87
CA GLN A 235 -4.28 4.56 -14.53
C GLN A 235 -3.15 4.72 -13.51
N ALA A 236 -3.26 5.68 -12.57
CA ALA A 236 -2.24 5.90 -11.55
C ALA A 236 -2.00 4.68 -10.65
N TYR A 237 -3.07 3.94 -10.33
CA TYR A 237 -3.03 2.72 -9.54
C TYR A 237 -2.23 1.63 -10.24
N TRP A 238 -2.49 1.41 -11.53
CA TRP A 238 -1.76 0.40 -12.29
C TRP A 238 -0.32 0.81 -12.56
N GLU A 239 -0.07 2.07 -12.94
CA GLU A 239 1.30 2.59 -13.14
C GLU A 239 2.15 2.36 -11.89
N LYS A 240 1.64 2.72 -10.70
CA LYS A 240 2.32 2.47 -9.42
C LYS A 240 2.65 0.99 -9.24
N ASN A 241 1.67 0.13 -9.46
CA ASN A 241 1.79 -1.29 -9.17
C ASN A 241 2.73 -2.00 -10.14
N LEU A 242 2.71 -1.62 -11.43
CA LEU A 242 3.64 -2.13 -12.42
C LEU A 242 5.08 -1.70 -12.12
N TRP A 243 5.28 -0.44 -11.74
CA TRP A 243 6.58 0.07 -11.32
C TRP A 243 7.14 -0.72 -10.13
N ILE A 244 6.35 -0.87 -9.05
CA ILE A 244 6.76 -1.65 -7.87
C ILE A 244 7.07 -3.10 -8.28
N ALA A 245 6.20 -3.73 -9.07
CA ALA A 245 6.40 -5.11 -9.49
C ALA A 245 7.72 -5.29 -10.25
N ALA A 246 7.99 -4.43 -11.23
CA ALA A 246 9.18 -4.54 -12.08
C ALA A 246 10.48 -4.28 -11.29
N TYR A 247 10.58 -3.15 -10.60
CA TYR A 247 11.79 -2.79 -9.86
C TYR A 247 12.08 -3.77 -8.72
N MET A 248 11.06 -4.21 -7.99
CA MET A 248 11.27 -5.14 -6.88
C MET A 248 11.60 -6.55 -7.36
N MET A 249 11.03 -6.99 -8.50
CA MET A 249 11.35 -8.30 -9.08
C MET A 249 12.77 -8.36 -9.61
N VAL A 250 13.21 -7.34 -10.37
CA VAL A 250 14.60 -7.24 -10.87
C VAL A 250 15.57 -7.08 -9.70
N GLY A 251 15.24 -6.25 -8.71
CA GLY A 251 16.05 -6.10 -7.49
C GLY A 251 16.20 -7.40 -6.71
N ALA A 252 15.14 -8.18 -6.57
CA ALA A 252 15.18 -9.49 -5.91
C ALA A 252 16.01 -10.51 -6.71
N LEU A 253 15.88 -10.53 -8.03
CA LEU A 253 16.65 -11.41 -8.93
C LEU A 253 18.15 -11.17 -8.78
N HIS A 254 18.57 -9.91 -8.80
CA HIS A 254 19.98 -9.51 -8.71
C HIS A 254 20.47 -9.26 -7.28
N LYS A 255 19.59 -9.37 -6.28
CA LYS A 255 19.86 -9.12 -4.85
C LYS A 255 20.47 -7.74 -4.60
N CYS A 256 19.93 -6.71 -5.24
CA CYS A 256 20.46 -5.36 -5.20
C CYS A 256 19.40 -4.34 -4.77
N THR A 257 19.85 -3.12 -4.47
CA THR A 257 18.96 -2.02 -4.08
C THR A 257 18.21 -1.45 -5.28
N VAL A 258 17.12 -0.72 -5.05
CA VAL A 258 16.35 -0.04 -6.13
C VAL A 258 17.24 0.92 -6.94
N GLY A 259 18.17 1.63 -6.29
CA GLY A 259 19.12 2.50 -6.99
C GLY A 259 20.15 1.73 -7.84
N GLU A 260 20.49 0.50 -7.45
CA GLU A 260 21.32 -0.38 -8.27
C GLU A 260 20.56 -0.99 -9.43
N VAL A 261 19.28 -1.34 -9.24
CA VAL A 261 18.38 -1.73 -10.34
C VAL A 261 18.33 -0.62 -11.37
N GLU A 262 18.12 0.62 -10.93
CA GLU A 262 18.06 1.77 -11.81
C GLU A 262 19.36 2.00 -12.59
N SER A 263 20.50 1.97 -11.90
CA SER A 263 21.78 2.28 -12.53
C SER A 263 22.38 1.14 -13.37
N LYS A 264 22.03 -0.12 -13.11
CA LYS A 264 22.68 -1.29 -13.74
C LYS A 264 21.75 -2.17 -14.56
N TYR A 265 20.46 -2.19 -14.25
CA TYR A 265 19.49 -3.17 -14.78
C TYR A 265 18.25 -2.51 -15.39
N ARG A 266 18.35 -1.22 -15.79
CA ARG A 266 17.22 -0.45 -16.34
C ARG A 266 16.55 -1.13 -17.53
N SER A 267 17.32 -1.74 -18.42
CA SER A 267 16.80 -2.45 -19.59
C SER A 267 15.92 -3.65 -19.21
N GLU A 268 16.29 -4.41 -18.18
CA GLU A 268 15.48 -5.52 -17.69
C GLU A 268 14.16 -5.04 -17.09
N VAL A 269 14.19 -3.90 -16.40
CA VAL A 269 12.98 -3.24 -15.90
C VAL A 269 12.07 -2.81 -17.04
N ASP A 270 12.61 -2.17 -18.09
CA ASP A 270 11.83 -1.75 -19.26
C ASP A 270 11.17 -2.94 -19.97
N GLU A 271 11.92 -4.01 -20.21
CA GLU A 271 11.40 -5.23 -20.82
C GLU A 271 10.29 -5.86 -19.98
N LEU A 272 10.45 -5.90 -18.66
CA LEU A 272 9.43 -6.43 -17.74
C LEU A 272 8.20 -5.51 -17.68
N LEU A 273 8.37 -4.19 -17.65
CA LEU A 273 7.27 -3.24 -17.67
C LEU A 273 6.43 -3.39 -18.95
N VAL A 274 7.06 -3.55 -20.12
CA VAL A 274 6.34 -3.79 -21.38
C VAL A 274 5.49 -5.07 -21.31
N GLN A 275 6.05 -6.15 -20.76
CA GLN A 275 5.32 -7.41 -20.60
C GLN A 275 4.12 -7.26 -19.66
N LEU A 276 4.33 -6.65 -18.50
CA LEU A 276 3.27 -6.45 -17.51
C LEU A 276 2.18 -5.49 -18.02
N ALA A 277 2.56 -4.38 -18.65
CA ALA A 277 1.65 -3.41 -19.25
C ALA A 277 0.78 -4.05 -20.34
N THR A 278 1.38 -4.90 -21.18
CA THR A 278 0.66 -5.67 -22.20
C THR A 278 -0.38 -6.60 -21.58
N ALA A 279 -0.02 -7.30 -20.49
CA ALA A 279 -0.94 -8.19 -19.78
C ALA A 279 -2.08 -7.45 -19.08
N VAL A 280 -1.82 -6.26 -18.52
CA VAL A 280 -2.86 -5.43 -17.90
C VAL A 280 -3.81 -4.88 -18.96
N SER A 281 -3.31 -4.31 -20.07
CA SER A 281 -4.18 -3.78 -21.14
C SER A 281 -5.01 -4.83 -21.86
N SER A 282 -4.63 -6.12 -21.80
CA SER A 282 -5.46 -7.18 -22.40
C SER A 282 -6.67 -7.55 -21.54
N THR A 283 -6.70 -7.12 -20.27
CA THR A 283 -7.72 -7.51 -19.28
C THR A 283 -8.43 -6.32 -18.63
N HIS A 284 -7.83 -5.12 -18.68
CA HIS A 284 -8.34 -3.90 -18.06
C HIS A 284 -8.33 -2.75 -19.07
N ASP A 285 -9.27 -1.83 -18.93
CA ASP A 285 -9.39 -0.64 -19.77
C ASP A 285 -8.37 0.45 -19.35
N VAL A 286 -7.09 0.15 -19.54
CA VAL A 286 -5.96 1.02 -19.24
C VAL A 286 -5.15 1.26 -20.49
N THR A 287 -4.88 2.53 -20.78
CA THR A 287 -4.04 2.96 -21.90
C THR A 287 -2.75 3.57 -21.39
N TRP A 288 -1.63 3.22 -22.01
CA TRP A 288 -0.31 3.68 -21.59
C TRP A 288 0.19 4.80 -22.50
N GLU A 289 0.49 5.96 -21.94
CA GLU A 289 1.32 6.94 -22.64
C GLU A 289 2.79 6.56 -22.47
N ARG A 290 3.59 6.63 -23.55
CA ARG A 290 5.01 6.22 -23.53
C ARG A 290 5.86 6.98 -22.48
N ARG A 291 5.47 8.22 -22.12
CA ARG A 291 6.09 9.00 -21.03
C ARG A 291 5.70 8.51 -19.63
N GLY A 292 4.55 7.88 -19.49
CA GLY A 292 4.03 7.38 -18.21
C GLY A 292 4.83 6.21 -17.63
N LEU A 293 5.84 5.68 -18.32
CA LEU A 293 6.74 4.64 -17.78
C LEU A 293 8.15 5.18 -17.44
N GLU A 294 8.56 6.31 -18.03
CA GLU A 294 9.90 6.89 -17.84
C GLU A 294 10.02 7.82 -16.61
N VAL A 295 8.93 8.47 -16.19
CA VAL A 295 8.91 9.49 -15.14
C VAL A 295 9.25 8.94 -13.73
N TRP A 296 9.03 7.65 -13.51
CA TRP A 296 9.13 7.02 -12.18
C TRP A 296 10.56 6.85 -11.64
N VAL A 297 11.56 7.03 -12.49
CA VAL A 297 13.00 6.91 -12.17
C VAL A 297 13.45 7.99 -11.16
N MET A 298 12.91 9.20 -11.24
CA MET A 298 13.45 10.35 -10.50
C MET A 298 13.13 10.36 -8.99
N ILE A 299 12.00 9.76 -8.57
CA ILE A 299 11.56 9.78 -7.16
C ILE A 299 12.55 9.03 -6.26
N CYS A 300 13.23 8.01 -6.78
CA CYS A 300 14.26 7.28 -6.04
C CYS A 300 15.65 7.95 -6.06
N LEU A 301 15.92 8.80 -7.05
CA LEU A 301 17.25 9.40 -7.29
C LEU A 301 17.44 10.79 -6.66
N GLY A 302 16.37 11.54 -6.37
CA GLY A 302 16.45 12.83 -5.66
C GLY A 302 16.88 12.74 -4.18
N TYR A 303 17.13 11.53 -3.68
CA TYR A 303 17.66 11.26 -2.36
C TYR A 303 19.18 11.01 -2.43
N ASP A 304 20.00 12.06 -2.32
CA ASP A 304 21.47 11.90 -2.15
C ASP A 304 21.86 11.18 -0.83
N GLY A 305 20.90 10.91 0.05
CA GLY A 305 21.04 10.08 1.25
C GLY A 305 20.77 8.58 1.06
N CYS A 306 20.37 8.13 -0.14
CA CYS A 306 19.94 6.76 -0.42
C CYS A 306 21.07 5.72 -0.56
N LYS A 307 22.02 5.69 0.38
CA LYS A 307 22.72 4.42 0.66
C LYS A 307 21.83 3.46 1.46
N THR A 308 20.72 3.96 2.01
CA THR A 308 19.80 3.22 2.90
C THR A 308 18.34 3.68 2.80
N MET A 309 17.78 3.91 1.60
CA MET A 309 16.33 3.63 1.48
C MET A 309 16.19 2.11 1.44
N THR A 310 16.23 1.53 2.62
CA THR A 310 15.50 0.31 2.89
C THR A 310 14.03 0.69 2.70
N PHE A 311 13.52 0.61 1.47
CA PHE A 311 12.15 0.18 1.29
C PHE A 311 12.11 -1.17 2.00
N TYR A 312 11.64 -1.14 3.25
CA TYR A 312 11.51 -2.34 4.03
C TYR A 312 10.53 -3.21 3.28
N PHE A 313 11.11 -4.17 2.57
CA PHE A 313 10.49 -5.37 2.09
C PHE A 313 9.72 -5.95 3.28
N TYR A 314 8.42 -5.72 3.30
CA TYR A 314 7.52 -6.37 4.24
C TYR A 314 6.35 -7.01 3.48
N LEU A 315 6.59 -7.36 2.21
CA LEU A 315 6.09 -8.60 1.64
C LEU A 315 7.26 -9.59 1.62
N PHE A 316 7.31 -10.48 2.62
CA PHE A 316 8.23 -11.64 2.70
C PHE A 316 9.72 -11.41 2.94
N VAL A 317 10.15 -10.60 3.92
CA VAL A 317 11.43 -10.86 4.62
C VAL A 317 11.35 -10.28 6.05
N ASP A 318 11.27 -11.13 7.08
CA ASP A 318 11.72 -10.75 8.42
C ASP A 318 13.24 -10.95 8.44
N VAL A 319 13.97 -9.93 8.89
CA VAL A 319 15.39 -10.02 9.30
C VAL A 319 15.47 -10.83 10.59
#